data_AF-A0A840VAV1-F1
#
_entry.id   AF-A0A840VAV1-F1
#
_cell.length_a   1.000
_cell.length_b   1.000
_cell.length_c   1.000
_cell.angle_alpha   90.00
_cell.angle_beta   90.00
_cell.angle_gamma   90.00
#
_symmetry.space_group_name_H-M   'P 1'
#
loop_
_entity.id
_entity.type
_entity.pdbx_description
1 polymer ?
#
loop_
_entity_poly.entity_id
_entity_poly.type
_entity_poly.pdbx_seq_one_letter_code
_entity_poly.pdbx_strand_id
1 'polypeptide(L)'
;MARTHNGKIGRLPHALRREVNQRLLDGQTSTEILGWLNAESEAVRVWEAHFEGMPASAENLSNWRTGGYRKWLRQQEQIEAQKELSDYCRQIASAGGHVSEGLAARIGGELMEAIETAMEVAVDMGEGEAEAEAIDPVKRLTALTGAIASLRQADIAADRVKLDKQKTTLKAQAQKLDREKFERQTVEKFVEWAKSPAAQSILESGKPRHVQMDALRQLMFGKEVAA
;
A
#
# COMPACT_ATOMS: atom_id res chain seq x y z
N MET A 1 -14.01 17.21 -23.40
CA MET A 1 -14.75 16.03 -23.94
C MET A 1 -13.87 15.28 -24.93
N ALA A 2 -13.74 13.95 -24.82
CA ALA A 2 -12.88 13.17 -25.71
C ALA A 2 -13.41 13.25 -27.15
N ARG A 3 -12.62 13.80 -28.09
CA ARG A 3 -12.91 13.70 -29.53
C ARG A 3 -13.06 12.21 -29.85
N THR A 4 -14.29 11.78 -30.10
CA THR A 4 -14.58 10.46 -30.66
C THR A 4 -13.88 10.40 -32.01
N HIS A 5 -13.00 9.41 -32.20
CA HIS A 5 -12.41 9.19 -33.51
C HIS A 5 -13.53 8.75 -34.45
N ASN A 6 -14.03 9.68 -35.27
CA ASN A 6 -15.19 9.47 -36.14
C ASN A 6 -14.87 8.65 -37.41
N GLY A 7 -13.64 8.14 -37.57
CA GLY A 7 -13.23 7.30 -38.71
C GLY A 7 -13.64 5.83 -38.55
N LYS A 8 -13.55 5.04 -39.64
CA LYS A 8 -13.98 3.62 -39.67
C LYS A 8 -13.45 2.80 -38.48
N ILE A 9 -12.14 2.82 -38.26
CA ILE A 9 -11.50 2.07 -37.17
C ILE A 9 -11.93 2.62 -35.79
N GLY A 10 -12.17 3.93 -35.68
CA GLY A 10 -12.63 4.55 -34.45
C GLY A 10 -14.04 4.16 -34.02
N ARG A 11 -14.90 3.75 -34.97
CA ARG A 11 -16.26 3.25 -34.68
C ARG A 11 -16.33 1.75 -34.36
N LEU A 12 -15.23 1.02 -34.50
CA LEU A 12 -15.20 -0.40 -34.16
C LEU A 12 -15.40 -0.63 -32.64
N PRO A 13 -15.96 -1.79 -32.25
CA PRO A 13 -15.94 -2.27 -30.87
C PRO A 13 -14.55 -2.16 -30.24
N HIS A 14 -14.51 -1.93 -28.93
CA HIS A 14 -13.26 -1.75 -28.21
C HIS A 14 -12.29 -2.94 -28.37
N ALA A 15 -12.81 -4.17 -28.39
CA ALA A 15 -11.99 -5.37 -28.60
C ALA A 15 -11.25 -5.34 -29.94
N LEU A 16 -11.94 -5.05 -31.04
CA LEU A 16 -11.33 -4.94 -32.37
C LEU A 16 -10.35 -3.78 -32.47
N ARG A 17 -10.64 -2.62 -31.86
CA ARG A 17 -9.68 -1.51 -31.81
C ARG A 17 -8.40 -1.88 -31.08
N ARG A 18 -8.50 -2.65 -29.98
CA ARG A 18 -7.32 -3.18 -29.26
C ARG A 18 -6.52 -4.14 -30.11
N GLU A 19 -7.18 -5.06 -30.81
CA GLU A 19 -6.49 -6.02 -31.69
C GLU A 19 -5.78 -5.31 -32.85
N VAL A 20 -6.42 -4.32 -33.48
CA VAL A 20 -5.76 -3.45 -34.48
C VAL A 20 -4.53 -2.77 -33.89
N ASN A 21 -4.62 -2.23 -32.67
CA ASN A 21 -3.49 -1.58 -32.01
C ASN A 21 -2.37 -2.58 -31.67
N GLN A 22 -2.71 -3.81 -31.25
CA GLN A 22 -1.73 -4.85 -30.97
C GLN A 22 -0.97 -5.24 -32.23
N ARG A 23 -1.67 -5.48 -33.35
CA ARG A 23 -1.04 -5.81 -34.62
C ARG A 23 -0.16 -4.68 -35.17
N LEU A 24 -0.55 -3.42 -34.93
CA LEU A 24 0.28 -2.25 -35.23
C LEU A 24 1.55 -2.21 -34.36
N LEU A 25 1.44 -2.57 -33.08
CA LEU A 25 2.57 -2.66 -32.16
C LEU A 25 3.52 -3.79 -32.54
N ASP A 26 2.98 -4.93 -32.97
CA ASP A 26 3.73 -6.11 -33.42
C ASP A 26 4.41 -5.89 -34.79
N GLY A 27 4.20 -4.74 -35.43
CA GLY A 27 4.84 -4.37 -36.70
C GLY A 27 4.21 -5.00 -37.95
N GLN A 28 2.99 -5.52 -37.87
CA GLN A 28 2.30 -6.10 -39.04
C GLN A 28 2.08 -5.05 -40.13
N THR A 29 2.16 -5.48 -41.39
CA THR A 29 1.97 -4.60 -42.54
C THR A 29 0.52 -4.14 -42.68
N SER A 30 0.32 -3.00 -43.35
CA SER A 30 -1.04 -2.49 -43.61
C SER A 30 -1.92 -3.50 -44.36
N THR A 31 -1.34 -4.28 -45.27
CA THR A 31 -2.06 -5.29 -46.05
C THR A 31 -2.54 -6.44 -45.18
N GLU A 32 -1.70 -6.94 -44.27
CA GLU A 32 -2.07 -8.02 -43.34
C GLU A 32 -3.16 -7.58 -42.36
N ILE A 33 -3.00 -6.39 -41.77
CA ILE A 33 -3.98 -5.84 -40.83
C ILE A 33 -5.32 -5.63 -41.52
N LEU A 34 -5.34 -5.05 -42.71
CA LEU A 34 -6.58 -4.80 -43.46
C LEU A 34 -7.20 -6.09 -44.00
N GLY A 35 -6.39 -7.07 -44.40
CA GLY A 35 -6.88 -8.38 -44.85
C GLY A 35 -7.62 -9.12 -43.74
N TRP A 36 -7.05 -9.16 -42.54
CA TRP A 36 -7.74 -9.69 -41.36
C TRP A 36 -8.95 -8.84 -40.98
N LEU A 37 -8.75 -7.52 -40.83
CA LEU A 37 -9.79 -6.63 -40.32
C LEU A 37 -11.02 -6.69 -41.23
N ASN A 38 -10.82 -6.65 -42.56
CA ASN A 38 -11.90 -6.69 -43.56
C ASN A 38 -12.61 -8.04 -43.68
N ALA A 39 -12.02 -9.12 -43.15
CA ALA A 39 -12.66 -10.44 -43.07
C ALA A 39 -13.47 -10.62 -41.78
N GLU A 40 -13.30 -9.76 -40.77
CA GLU A 40 -13.98 -9.93 -39.50
C GLU A 40 -15.44 -9.51 -39.53
N SER A 41 -16.33 -10.44 -39.18
CA SER A 41 -17.77 -10.27 -39.25
C SER A 41 -18.30 -9.07 -38.44
N GLU A 42 -17.75 -8.82 -37.25
CA GLU A 42 -18.11 -7.63 -36.45
C GLU A 42 -17.69 -6.33 -37.13
N ALA A 43 -16.56 -6.31 -37.82
CA ALA A 43 -16.07 -5.14 -38.52
C ALA A 43 -16.87 -4.90 -39.82
N VAL A 44 -17.21 -5.98 -40.55
CA VAL A 44 -18.14 -5.97 -41.70
C VAL A 44 -19.46 -5.33 -41.33
N ARG A 45 -20.08 -5.77 -40.23
CA ARG A 45 -21.34 -5.22 -39.74
C ARG A 45 -21.24 -3.72 -39.45
N VAL A 46 -20.11 -3.24 -38.94
CA VAL A 46 -19.88 -1.80 -38.71
C VAL A 46 -19.76 -1.04 -40.04
N TRP A 47 -19.12 -1.60 -41.07
CA TRP A 47 -19.07 -0.96 -42.38
C TRP A 47 -20.43 -0.92 -43.07
N GLU A 48 -21.20 -2.00 -43.00
CA GLU A 48 -22.57 -2.05 -43.53
C GLU A 48 -23.48 -1.02 -42.86
N ALA A 49 -23.42 -0.93 -41.52
CA ALA A 49 -24.29 -0.04 -40.77
C ALA A 49 -23.92 1.45 -40.88
N HIS A 50 -22.65 1.78 -41.09
CA HIS A 50 -22.16 3.16 -40.92
C HIS A 50 -21.34 3.71 -42.09
N PHE A 51 -21.01 2.88 -43.09
CA PHE A 51 -20.07 3.21 -44.17
C PHE A 51 -20.43 2.54 -45.51
N GLU A 52 -21.72 2.30 -45.77
CA GLU A 52 -22.24 1.75 -47.04
C GLU A 52 -21.61 0.39 -47.43
N GLY A 53 -21.19 -0.40 -46.45
CA GLY A 53 -20.54 -1.70 -46.68
C GLY A 53 -19.11 -1.61 -47.23
N MET A 54 -18.57 -0.40 -47.42
CA MET A 54 -17.22 -0.24 -47.95
C MET A 54 -16.18 -0.75 -46.94
N PRO A 55 -15.21 -1.60 -47.35
CA PRO A 55 -14.16 -2.09 -46.46
C PRO A 55 -13.23 -0.96 -45.99
N ALA A 56 -12.45 -1.21 -44.94
CA ALA A 56 -11.42 -0.29 -44.48
C ALA A 56 -10.25 -0.23 -45.48
N SER A 57 -9.75 0.99 -45.74
CA SER A 57 -8.64 1.25 -46.65
C SER A 57 -7.32 1.53 -45.91
N ALA A 58 -6.21 1.54 -46.67
CA ALA A 58 -4.89 1.95 -46.16
C ALA A 58 -4.90 3.37 -45.57
N GLU A 59 -5.69 4.27 -46.15
CA GLU A 59 -5.88 5.63 -45.64
C GLU A 59 -6.57 5.62 -44.28
N ASN A 60 -7.60 4.79 -44.09
CA ASN A 60 -8.27 4.66 -42.79
C ASN A 60 -7.32 4.17 -41.70
N LEU A 61 -6.44 3.21 -42.03
CA LEU A 61 -5.42 2.72 -41.10
C LEU A 61 -4.33 3.77 -40.83
N SER A 62 -3.92 4.53 -41.84
CA SER A 62 -2.97 5.65 -41.66
C SER A 62 -3.52 6.73 -40.73
N ASN A 63 -4.77 7.15 -40.93
CA ASN A 63 -5.46 8.11 -40.06
C ASN A 63 -5.65 7.57 -38.63
N TRP A 64 -5.83 6.26 -38.48
CA TRP A 64 -5.87 5.63 -37.16
C TRP A 64 -4.51 5.65 -36.47
N ARG A 65 -3.42 5.38 -37.20
CA ARG A 65 -2.05 5.43 -36.66
C ARG A 65 -1.72 6.79 -36.07
N THR A 66 -2.03 7.88 -36.77
CA THR A 66 -1.68 9.25 -36.34
C THR A 66 -2.53 9.76 -35.18
N GLY A 67 -3.71 9.18 -34.95
CA GLY A 67 -4.64 9.58 -33.90
C GLY A 67 -4.86 8.52 -32.83
N GLY A 68 -5.74 7.55 -33.12
CA GLY A 68 -6.25 6.58 -32.16
C GLY A 68 -5.17 5.67 -31.59
N TYR A 69 -4.25 5.21 -32.45
CA TYR A 69 -3.13 4.38 -32.03
C TYR A 69 -2.13 5.15 -31.15
N ARG A 70 -1.74 6.38 -31.52
CA ARG A 70 -0.87 7.24 -30.69
C ARG A 70 -1.47 7.56 -29.32
N LYS A 71 -2.80 7.68 -29.24
CA LYS A 71 -3.49 7.84 -27.96
C LYS A 71 -3.41 6.56 -27.14
N TRP A 72 -3.63 5.41 -27.77
CA TRP A 72 -3.53 4.11 -27.11
C TRP A 72 -2.11 3.83 -26.61
N LEU A 73 -1.07 4.15 -27.39
CA LEU A 73 0.33 4.02 -26.96
C LEU A 73 0.62 4.83 -25.70
N ARG A 74 0.25 6.11 -25.67
CA ARG A 74 0.37 6.97 -24.46
C ARG A 74 -0.34 6.38 -23.26
N GLN A 75 -1.51 5.75 -23.46
CA GLN A 75 -2.21 5.07 -22.38
C GLN A 75 -1.46 3.81 -21.90
N GLN A 76 -0.84 3.05 -22.81
CA GLN A 76 0.00 1.90 -22.43
C GLN A 76 1.23 2.33 -21.64
N GLU A 77 1.93 3.38 -22.09
CA GLU A 77 3.08 3.95 -21.37
C GLU A 77 2.69 4.40 -19.96
N GLN A 78 1.55 5.09 -19.80
CA GLN A 78 1.04 5.50 -18.50
C GLN A 78 0.69 4.31 -17.59
N ILE A 79 0.05 3.27 -18.15
CA ILE A 79 -0.28 2.05 -17.42
C ILE A 79 0.99 1.35 -16.96
N GLU A 80 2.00 1.25 -17.82
CA GLU A 80 3.25 0.58 -17.50
C GLU A 80 4.02 1.33 -16.41
N ALA A 81 4.17 2.65 -16.54
CA ALA A 81 4.77 3.49 -15.50
C ALA A 81 4.02 3.40 -14.15
N GLN A 82 2.70 3.17 -14.18
CA GLN A 82 1.92 2.95 -12.96
C GLN A 82 2.15 1.56 -12.35
N LYS A 83 2.30 0.51 -13.18
CA LYS A 83 2.66 -0.84 -12.69
C LYS A 83 4.05 -0.83 -12.06
N GLU A 84 5.04 -0.26 -12.73
CA GLU A 84 6.41 -0.15 -12.23
C GLU A 84 6.44 0.57 -10.88
N LEU A 85 5.70 1.67 -10.73
CA LEU A 85 5.55 2.35 -9.45
C LEU A 85 4.90 1.46 -8.39
N SER A 86 3.82 0.77 -8.74
CA SER A 86 3.13 -0.13 -7.82
C SER A 86 4.05 -1.24 -7.32
N ASP A 87 4.86 -1.80 -8.21
CA ASP A 87 5.83 -2.84 -7.88
C ASP A 87 6.96 -2.30 -7.00
N TYR A 88 7.46 -1.10 -7.31
CA TYR A 88 8.45 -0.42 -6.48
C TYR A 88 7.94 -0.13 -5.06
N CYS A 89 6.73 0.41 -4.94
CA CYS A 89 6.05 0.64 -3.66
C CYS A 89 5.86 -0.67 -2.88
N ARG A 90 5.50 -1.76 -3.56
CA ARG A 90 5.35 -3.09 -2.95
C ARG A 90 6.70 -3.64 -2.47
N GLN A 91 7.78 -3.42 -3.23
CA GLN A 91 9.13 -3.81 -2.84
C GLN A 91 9.58 -3.07 -1.57
N ILE A 92 9.38 -1.74 -1.50
CA ILE A 92 9.65 -0.93 -0.30
C ILE A 92 8.89 -1.49 0.91
N ALA A 93 7.58 -1.72 0.75
CA ALA A 93 6.76 -2.28 1.82
C ALA A 93 7.26 -3.65 2.30
N SER A 94 7.68 -4.51 1.37
CA SER A 94 8.21 -5.84 1.70
C SER A 94 9.56 -5.79 2.44
N ALA A 95 10.38 -4.76 2.19
CA ALA A 95 11.64 -4.51 2.87
C ALA A 95 11.47 -3.85 4.26
N GLY A 96 10.22 -3.61 4.69
CA GLY A 96 9.89 -2.95 5.94
C GLY A 96 9.92 -1.43 5.89
N GLY A 97 10.09 -0.85 4.69
CA GLY A 97 9.87 0.57 4.45
C GLY A 97 8.39 0.90 4.26
N HIS A 98 8.08 2.18 4.15
CA HIS A 98 6.69 2.64 4.04
C HIS A 98 6.34 3.02 2.59
N VAL A 99 5.18 2.60 2.08
CA VAL A 99 4.73 2.80 0.68
C VAL A 99 4.85 4.25 0.21
N SER A 100 4.62 5.21 1.10
CA SER A 100 4.72 6.65 0.83
C SER A 100 6.12 7.12 0.42
N GLU A 101 7.17 6.33 0.63
CA GLU A 101 8.52 6.61 0.12
C GLU A 101 8.56 6.48 -1.40
N GLY A 102 7.95 5.42 -1.94
CA GLY A 102 7.83 5.23 -3.38
C GLY A 102 6.92 6.27 -4.03
N LEU A 103 5.82 6.62 -3.36
CA LEU A 103 4.91 7.67 -3.84
C LEU A 103 5.55 9.06 -3.82
N ALA A 104 6.35 9.38 -2.80
CA ALA A 104 7.07 10.64 -2.72
C ALA A 104 8.08 10.79 -3.87
N ALA A 105 8.81 9.72 -4.23
CA ALA A 105 9.72 9.74 -5.36
C ALA A 105 9.01 10.02 -6.70
N ARG A 106 7.85 9.37 -6.94
CA ARG A 106 7.04 9.57 -8.15
C ARG A 106 6.53 11.01 -8.27
N ILE A 107 5.95 11.54 -7.19
CA ILE A 107 5.42 12.90 -7.17
C ILE A 107 6.55 13.93 -7.31
N GLY A 108 7.72 13.67 -6.70
CA GLY A 108 8.92 14.49 -6.92
C GLY A 108 9.34 14.55 -8.38
N GLY A 109 9.28 13.42 -9.09
CA GLY A 109 9.51 13.35 -10.55
C GLY A 109 8.45 14.11 -11.35
N GLU A 110 7.17 13.88 -11.09
CA GLU A 110 6.07 14.61 -11.77
C GLU A 110 6.15 16.13 -11.54
N LEU A 111 6.57 16.54 -10.34
CA LEU A 111 6.78 17.94 -9.99
C LEU A 111 7.92 18.54 -10.82
N MET A 112 9.04 17.83 -10.95
CA MET A 112 10.19 18.30 -11.73
C MET A 112 9.84 18.42 -13.22
N GLU A 113 9.18 17.43 -13.79
CA GLU A 113 8.70 17.44 -15.19
C GLU A 113 7.71 18.59 -15.43
N ALA A 114 6.77 18.83 -14.50
CA ALA A 114 5.81 19.92 -14.60
C ALA A 114 6.48 21.30 -14.51
N ILE A 115 7.50 21.46 -13.66
CA ILE A 115 8.30 22.69 -13.56
C ILE A 115 9.08 22.92 -14.86
N GLU A 116 9.77 21.90 -15.37
CA GLU A 116 10.54 21.98 -16.62
C GLU A 116 9.64 22.37 -17.80
N THR A 117 8.48 21.71 -17.94
CA THR A 117 7.50 22.03 -18.98
C THR A 117 6.98 23.46 -18.84
N ALA A 118 6.67 23.91 -17.62
CA ALA A 118 6.18 25.28 -17.39
C ALA A 118 7.25 26.34 -17.68
N MET A 119 8.52 26.05 -17.36
CA MET A 119 9.65 26.92 -17.68
C MET A 119 9.90 26.98 -19.19
N GLU A 120 9.81 25.86 -19.89
CA GLU A 120 9.99 25.78 -21.35
C GLU A 120 8.88 26.55 -22.10
N VAL A 121 7.62 26.40 -21.67
CA VAL A 121 6.48 27.16 -22.22
C VAL A 121 6.57 28.67 -21.90
N ALA A 122 7.09 29.04 -20.72
CA ALA A 122 7.29 30.44 -20.35
C ALA A 122 8.40 31.14 -21.15
N VAL A 123 9.33 30.37 -21.74
CA VAL A 123 10.38 30.91 -22.63
C VAL A 123 9.85 31.15 -24.05
N ASP A 124 8.83 30.40 -24.49
CA ASP A 124 8.30 30.44 -25.86
C ASP A 124 7.03 31.32 -26.03
N MET A 125 6.35 31.68 -24.95
CA MET A 125 5.15 32.53 -25.01
C MET A 125 5.43 33.97 -24.58
N GLY A 126 5.51 34.87 -25.57
CA GLY A 126 5.29 36.30 -25.34
C GLY A 126 3.88 36.56 -24.77
N GLU A 127 3.78 37.60 -23.96
CA GLU A 127 2.58 38.04 -23.22
C GLU A 127 1.30 38.00 -24.08
N GLY A 128 0.46 36.97 -23.88
CA GLY A 128 -0.78 36.85 -24.66
C GLY A 128 -1.62 35.63 -24.29
N GLU A 129 -2.58 35.88 -23.39
CA GLU A 129 -3.87 35.19 -23.18
C GLU A 129 -3.97 33.67 -23.44
N ALA A 130 -4.08 32.90 -22.33
CA ALA A 130 -4.64 31.56 -22.36
C ALA A 130 -5.66 31.38 -21.22
N GLU A 131 -6.92 31.67 -21.51
CA GLU A 131 -8.06 31.13 -20.75
C GLU A 131 -8.24 29.64 -21.12
N ALA A 132 -7.62 28.77 -20.33
CA ALA A 132 -8.05 27.40 -20.19
C ALA A 132 -8.16 27.10 -18.69
N GLU A 133 -9.24 26.43 -18.29
CA GLU A 133 -9.44 25.86 -16.96
C GLU A 133 -8.47 24.67 -16.76
N ALA A 134 -7.17 24.94 -16.90
CA ALA A 134 -6.10 24.07 -16.48
C ALA A 134 -6.05 24.15 -14.96
N ILE A 135 -6.08 23.00 -14.29
CA ILE A 135 -5.83 22.94 -12.85
C ILE A 135 -4.51 23.68 -12.61
N ASP A 136 -4.58 24.78 -11.86
CA ASP A 136 -3.42 25.56 -11.45
C ASP A 136 -2.33 24.58 -10.98
N PRO A 137 -1.20 24.47 -11.70
CA PRO A 137 -0.14 23.54 -11.39
C PRO A 137 0.29 23.66 -9.92
N VAL A 138 0.34 24.88 -9.38
CA VAL A 138 0.68 25.14 -7.98
C VAL A 138 -0.34 24.50 -7.03
N LYS A 139 -1.63 24.62 -7.34
CA LYS A 139 -2.71 24.01 -6.56
C LYS A 139 -2.66 22.48 -6.60
N ARG A 140 -2.40 21.88 -7.76
CA ARG A 140 -2.24 20.42 -7.91
C ARG A 140 -1.06 19.91 -7.09
N LEU A 141 0.08 20.60 -7.15
CA LEU A 141 1.29 20.24 -6.42
C LEU A 141 1.11 20.39 -4.91
N THR A 142 0.43 21.44 -4.46
CA THR A 142 0.09 21.64 -3.04
C THR A 142 -0.80 20.51 -2.53
N ALA A 143 -1.79 20.06 -3.32
CA ALA A 143 -2.65 18.94 -2.95
C ALA A 143 -1.86 17.61 -2.85
N LEU A 144 -0.96 17.34 -3.80
CA LEU A 144 -0.15 16.12 -3.81
C LEU A 144 0.86 16.07 -2.65
N THR A 145 1.55 17.18 -2.39
CA THR A 145 2.48 17.29 -1.25
C THR A 145 1.75 17.16 0.09
N GLY A 146 0.56 17.77 0.22
CA GLY A 146 -0.31 17.59 1.38
C GLY A 146 -0.71 16.13 1.59
N ALA A 147 -1.12 15.43 0.53
CA ALA A 147 -1.48 14.01 0.61
C ALA A 147 -0.31 13.12 1.07
N ILE A 148 0.92 13.38 0.57
CA ILE A 148 2.12 12.66 1.02
C ILE A 148 2.39 12.94 2.50
N ALA A 149 2.30 14.20 2.94
CA ALA A 149 2.52 14.56 4.33
C ALA A 149 1.54 13.83 5.26
N SER A 150 0.25 13.75 4.87
CA SER A 150 -0.75 12.97 5.60
C SER A 150 -0.43 11.48 5.62
N LEU A 151 0.04 10.89 4.51
CA LEU A 151 0.44 9.49 4.47
C LEU A 151 1.62 9.21 5.40
N ARG A 152 2.64 10.08 5.39
CA ARG A 152 3.81 10.00 6.28
C ARG A 152 3.43 10.09 7.75
N GLN A 153 2.48 10.94 8.09
CA GLN A 153 1.96 11.02 9.46
C GLN A 153 1.27 9.71 9.88
N ALA A 154 0.52 9.08 8.97
CA ALA A 154 -0.10 7.78 9.22
C ALA A 154 0.95 6.67 9.42
N ASP A 155 2.01 6.65 8.62
CA ASP A 155 3.13 5.70 8.77
C ASP A 155 3.80 5.82 10.14
N ILE A 156 4.12 7.04 10.57
CA ILE A 156 4.72 7.31 11.88
C ILE A 156 3.79 6.85 13.01
N ALA A 157 2.48 7.07 12.86
CA ALA A 157 1.50 6.59 13.84
C ALA A 157 1.46 5.06 13.89
N ALA A 158 1.51 4.38 12.75
CA ALA A 158 1.57 2.92 12.69
C ALA A 158 2.84 2.36 13.35
N ASP A 159 4.00 2.99 13.12
CA ASP A 159 5.27 2.62 13.76
C ASP A 159 5.23 2.80 15.27
N ARG A 160 4.63 3.90 15.75
CA ARG A 160 4.42 4.11 17.20
C ARG A 160 3.58 3.00 17.82
N VAL A 161 2.46 2.64 17.18
CA VAL A 161 1.62 1.53 17.64
C VAL A 161 2.39 0.21 17.67
N LYS A 162 3.23 -0.06 16.66
CA LYS A 162 4.09 -1.26 16.61
C LYS A 162 5.09 -1.27 17.77
N LEU A 163 5.77 -0.16 18.02
CA LEU A 163 6.70 -0.02 19.15
C LEU A 163 6.00 -0.19 20.50
N ASP A 164 4.80 0.37 20.67
CA ASP A 164 4.05 0.27 21.92
C ASP A 164 3.56 -1.16 22.18
N LYS A 165 3.18 -1.90 21.14
CA LYS A 165 2.87 -3.35 21.25
C LYS A 165 4.10 -4.15 21.67
N GLN A 166 5.27 -3.87 21.11
CA GLN A 166 6.51 -4.53 21.49
C GLN A 166 6.87 -4.24 22.95
N LYS A 167 6.79 -2.97 23.38
CA LYS A 167 7.03 -2.57 24.78
C LYS A 167 6.07 -3.26 25.73
N THR A 168 4.79 -3.33 25.40
CA THR A 168 3.78 -4.01 26.23
C THR A 168 4.08 -5.50 26.35
N THR A 169 4.50 -6.14 25.26
CA THR A 169 4.90 -7.55 25.25
C THR A 169 6.12 -7.80 26.15
N LEU A 170 7.16 -6.98 26.02
CA LEU A 170 8.36 -7.07 26.87
C LEU A 170 8.03 -6.83 28.34
N LYS A 171 7.17 -5.85 28.65
CA LYS A 171 6.71 -5.60 30.03
C LYS A 171 5.96 -6.80 30.61
N ALA A 172 5.08 -7.43 29.84
CA ALA A 172 4.35 -8.62 30.29
C ALA A 172 5.30 -9.80 30.56
N GLN A 173 6.31 -9.99 29.71
CA GLN A 173 7.34 -11.01 29.91
C GLN A 173 8.18 -10.73 31.17
N ALA A 174 8.60 -9.48 31.38
CA ALA A 174 9.33 -9.07 32.57
C ALA A 174 8.51 -9.30 33.84
N GLN A 175 7.23 -8.90 33.86
CA GLN A 175 6.33 -9.15 34.98
C GLN A 175 6.16 -10.64 35.29
N LYS A 176 6.10 -11.49 34.26
CA LYS A 176 6.03 -12.94 34.45
C LYS A 176 7.31 -13.47 35.11
N LEU A 177 8.48 -13.06 34.63
CA LEU A 177 9.76 -13.46 35.21
C LEU A 177 9.93 -12.96 36.65
N ASP A 178 9.52 -11.73 36.93
CA ASP A 178 9.59 -11.16 38.27
C ASP A 178 8.65 -11.90 39.23
N ARG A 179 7.45 -12.28 38.76
CA ARG A 179 6.53 -13.13 39.51
C ARG A 179 7.14 -14.50 39.80
N GLU A 180 7.70 -15.18 38.81
CA GLU A 180 8.35 -16.48 39.01
C GLU A 180 9.52 -16.41 40.00
N LYS A 181 10.34 -15.33 39.93
CA LYS A 181 11.41 -15.09 40.90
C LYS A 181 10.86 -14.88 42.31
N PHE A 182 9.83 -14.05 42.45
CA PHE A 182 9.20 -13.79 43.74
C PHE A 182 8.60 -15.07 44.34
N GLU A 183 7.86 -15.85 43.54
CA GLU A 183 7.31 -17.14 43.95
C GLU A 183 8.41 -18.10 44.43
N ARG A 184 9.50 -18.24 43.67
CA ARG A 184 10.64 -19.08 44.04
C ARG A 184 11.30 -18.61 45.34
N GLN A 185 11.60 -17.31 45.47
CA GLN A 185 12.20 -16.75 46.67
C GLN A 185 11.30 -16.91 47.91
N THR A 186 9.98 -16.83 47.73
CA THR A 186 9.01 -17.02 48.81
C THR A 186 9.01 -18.47 49.29
N VAL A 187 8.99 -19.43 48.36
CA VAL A 187 9.07 -20.86 48.68
C VAL A 187 10.40 -21.19 49.36
N GLU A 188 11.51 -20.62 48.87
CA GLU A 188 12.84 -20.81 49.46
C GLU A 188 12.88 -20.35 50.93
N LYS A 189 12.43 -19.11 51.20
CA LYS A 189 12.34 -18.60 52.58
C LYS A 189 11.40 -19.42 53.46
N PHE A 190 10.29 -19.90 52.91
CA PHE A 190 9.37 -20.77 53.64
C PHE A 190 10.04 -22.10 54.03
N VAL A 191 10.77 -22.72 53.10
CA VAL A 191 11.51 -23.97 53.36
C VAL A 191 12.60 -23.75 54.41
N GLU A 192 13.35 -22.64 54.34
CA GLU A 192 14.34 -22.27 55.36
C GLU A 192 13.69 -22.08 56.74
N TRP A 193 12.59 -21.33 56.81
CA TRP A 193 11.85 -21.13 58.05
C TRP A 193 11.31 -22.46 58.61
N ALA A 194 10.76 -23.33 57.76
CA ALA A 194 10.22 -24.62 58.18
C ALA A 194 11.32 -25.55 58.73
N LYS A 195 12.56 -25.42 58.26
CA LYS A 195 13.74 -26.13 58.81
C LYS A 195 14.25 -25.54 60.12
N SER A 196 13.75 -24.38 60.56
CA SER A 196 14.21 -23.79 61.82
C SER A 196 13.90 -24.72 63.01
N PRO A 197 14.78 -24.79 64.03
CA PRO A 197 14.56 -25.66 65.18
C PRO A 197 13.23 -25.42 65.91
N ALA A 198 12.79 -24.16 65.97
CA ALA A 198 11.52 -23.79 66.60
C ALA A 198 10.31 -24.33 65.82
N ALA A 199 10.33 -24.25 64.48
CA ALA A 199 9.26 -24.79 63.64
C ALA A 199 9.23 -26.34 63.69
N GLN A 200 10.41 -26.99 63.63
CA GLN A 200 10.52 -28.45 63.74
C GLN A 200 10.00 -28.96 65.08
N SER A 201 10.35 -28.32 66.19
CA SER A 201 9.84 -28.69 67.52
C SER A 201 8.32 -28.64 67.62
N ILE A 202 7.66 -27.68 66.96
CA ILE A 202 6.19 -27.60 66.91
C ILE A 202 5.61 -28.74 66.07
N LEU A 203 6.18 -29.01 64.89
CA LEU A 203 5.76 -30.09 64.00
C LEU A 203 5.91 -31.48 64.64
N GLU A 204 6.98 -31.69 65.41
CA GLU A 204 7.30 -32.95 66.07
C GLU A 204 6.65 -33.09 67.46
N SER A 205 5.94 -32.07 67.95
CA SER A 205 5.37 -32.04 69.32
C SER A 205 4.32 -33.09 69.64
N GLY A 206 3.83 -33.86 68.66
CA GLY A 206 2.77 -34.87 68.81
C GLY A 206 1.38 -34.29 69.15
N LYS A 207 1.23 -32.96 69.17
CA LYS A 207 -0.03 -32.27 69.47
C LYS A 207 -1.04 -32.43 68.32
N PRO A 208 -2.35 -32.30 68.59
CA PRO A 208 -3.36 -32.28 67.53
C PRO A 208 -3.06 -31.21 66.47
N ARG A 209 -3.35 -31.52 65.20
CA ARG A 209 -3.01 -30.70 64.03
C ARG A 209 -3.43 -29.22 64.16
N HIS A 210 -4.61 -28.94 64.70
CA HIS A 210 -5.08 -27.56 64.88
C HIS A 210 -4.19 -26.74 65.83
N VAL A 211 -3.72 -27.36 66.93
CA VAL A 211 -2.82 -26.71 67.91
C VAL A 211 -1.45 -26.44 67.30
N GLN A 212 -0.94 -27.36 66.50
CA GLN A 212 0.32 -27.17 65.76
C GLN A 212 0.19 -26.03 64.75
N MET A 213 -0.93 -25.97 64.03
CA MET A 213 -1.21 -24.89 63.07
C MET A 213 -1.27 -23.52 63.74
N ASP A 214 -1.94 -23.39 64.90
CA ASP A 214 -1.98 -22.11 65.64
C ASP A 214 -0.60 -21.69 66.15
N ALA A 215 0.20 -22.64 66.65
CA ALA A 215 1.56 -22.37 67.11
C ALA A 215 2.50 -21.95 65.97
N LEU A 216 2.41 -22.61 64.80
CA LEU A 216 3.16 -22.24 63.60
C LEU A 216 2.72 -20.87 63.07
N ARG A 217 1.42 -20.57 63.11
CA ARG A 217 0.87 -19.26 62.75
C ARG A 217 1.46 -18.15 63.63
N GLN A 218 1.47 -18.36 64.95
CA GLN A 218 2.08 -17.41 65.90
C GLN A 218 3.58 -17.26 65.70
N LEU A 219 4.29 -18.35 65.39
CA LEU A 219 5.73 -18.32 65.13
C LEU A 219 6.06 -17.56 63.82
N MET A 220 5.23 -17.70 62.79
CA MET A 220 5.45 -17.08 61.48
C MET A 220 5.04 -15.61 61.41
N PHE A 221 3.92 -15.25 62.05
CA PHE A 221 3.32 -13.91 61.93
C PHE A 221 3.31 -13.09 63.23
N GLY A 222 3.78 -13.67 64.34
CA GLY A 222 3.66 -13.07 65.67
C GLY A 222 2.32 -13.36 66.34
N LYS A 223 2.20 -12.98 67.62
CA LYS A 223 0.91 -13.03 68.35
C LYS A 223 0.00 -11.91 67.84
N GLU A 224 -1.27 -12.21 67.61
CA GLU A 224 -2.30 -11.18 67.44
C GLU A 224 -2.31 -10.30 68.69
N VAL A 225 -2.04 -9.01 68.51
CA VAL A 225 -2.28 -8.02 69.56
C VAL A 225 -3.80 -7.90 69.66
N ALA A 226 -4.37 -8.41 70.75
CA ALA A 226 -5.78 -8.23 71.04
C ALA A 226 -6.09 -6.72 71.08
N ALA A 227 -7.03 -6.30 70.23
CA ALA A 227 -7.59 -4.95 70.21
C ALA A 227 -8.41 -4.67 71.46
#